data_AF-A0A4Y9J4L6-F1
#
_entry.id   AF-A0A4Y9J4L6-F1
#
_cell.length_a   1.000
_cell.length_b   1.000
_cell.length_c   1.000
_cell.angle_alpha   90.00
_cell.angle_beta   90.00
_cell.angle_gamma   90.00
#
_symmetry.space_group_name_H-M   'P 1'
#
loop_
_entity.id
_entity.type
_entity.pdbx_description
1 polymer ?
#
loop_
_entity_poly.entity_id
_entity_poly.type
_entity_poly.pdbx_seq_one_letter_code
_entity_poly.pdbx_strand_id
1 'polypeptide(L)'
;MVTCTERRESMICLYQHYNQESQDLHYSLNQIGVNCPVVVIEDNGFLPEHVYSPFRHYTENKKHSGKPLYYNQLKVPDYWEIEGNQHEAKVMDLGVVRAIIRYAFPKHLRLIQTVEWLDMNGKVRSIDRYNQYGWRFAQTIFTSDTKPINTTYYTQDEKEILVENHQVGTLSLNDGQHVRLFANRIEFIHFYLKNAQFNLDKIIYNSLAEPFLVAYYLKETGEDTLVWQENIQNEIPGNMEILLQKNCNRLTRVLVQNKGVYQRLNELMNAEQKEKCQFIGNIYPIKRQNTLTPTILIYTNSDQIEQIEPLIQSLPMYYFNIAALTEMSSHLMALQSYPNVHLFPNVTMANIHKLNTTCDIYLDINHYDEVVSALRTAFEHNMLLFAFSNTVHHKSYINDALIFNPEDVHEMIATLQHIHTNKEEMINLLNAQYTSSDHQSSEDYHRIWEN
;
A
#
# COMPACT_ATOMS: atom_id res chain seq x y z
N MET A 1 -20.42 22.77 -23.28
CA MET A 1 -20.10 21.91 -24.45
C MET A 1 -18.60 21.98 -24.66
N VAL A 2 -17.89 20.99 -24.13
CA VAL A 2 -16.49 20.73 -24.45
C VAL A 2 -16.52 19.39 -25.17
N THR A 3 -16.43 19.44 -26.49
CA THR A 3 -16.21 18.27 -27.33
C THR A 3 -14.73 17.96 -27.29
N CYS A 4 -14.33 17.06 -26.40
CA CYS A 4 -13.07 16.34 -26.49
C CYS A 4 -13.45 14.89 -26.76
N THR A 5 -13.34 14.46 -28.02
CA THR A 5 -13.29 13.05 -28.38
C THR A 5 -11.95 12.50 -27.91
N GLU A 6 -11.81 12.26 -26.61
CA GLU A 6 -10.84 11.33 -26.09
C GLU A 6 -11.27 9.94 -26.57
N ARG A 7 -10.33 9.15 -27.10
CA ARG A 7 -10.53 7.71 -27.26
C ARG A 7 -11.05 7.21 -25.91
N ARG A 8 -12.30 6.74 -25.86
CA ARG A 8 -12.76 5.99 -24.69
C ARG A 8 -11.81 4.81 -24.54
N GLU A 9 -11.00 4.85 -23.49
CA GLU A 9 -10.08 3.76 -23.15
C GLU A 9 -10.91 2.48 -23.06
N SER A 10 -10.52 1.46 -23.81
CA SER A 10 -11.29 0.23 -24.00
C SER A 10 -11.11 -0.77 -22.83
N MET A 11 -10.71 -0.27 -21.67
CA MET A 11 -10.16 -1.07 -20.59
C MET A 11 -10.32 -0.37 -19.24
N ILE A 12 -10.55 -1.14 -18.18
CA ILE A 12 -10.47 -0.66 -16.79
C ILE A 12 -9.49 -1.48 -15.97
N CYS A 13 -9.00 -0.87 -14.91
CA CYS A 13 -8.24 -1.52 -13.87
C CYS A 13 -9.14 -1.71 -12.64
N LEU A 14 -9.47 -2.95 -12.28
CA LEU A 14 -10.38 -3.31 -11.19
C LEU A 14 -9.59 -3.97 -10.05
N TYR A 15 -9.40 -3.25 -8.96
CA TYR A 15 -8.59 -3.71 -7.82
C TYR A 15 -9.44 -3.98 -6.59
N GLN A 16 -9.01 -4.94 -5.77
CA GLN A 16 -9.65 -5.19 -4.47
C GLN A 16 -9.43 -3.99 -3.55
N HIS A 17 -8.17 -3.58 -3.37
CA HIS A 17 -7.74 -2.45 -2.54
C HIS A 17 -6.81 -1.53 -3.33
N TYR A 18 -6.53 -0.34 -2.80
CA TYR A 18 -5.55 0.60 -3.38
C TYR A 18 -4.26 0.68 -2.55
N ASN A 19 -3.65 -0.48 -2.32
CA ASN A 19 -2.39 -0.61 -1.57
C ASN A 19 -1.16 -0.28 -2.45
N GLN A 20 0.05 -0.38 -1.89
CA GLN A 20 1.29 -0.08 -2.61
C GLN A 20 1.46 -0.95 -3.88
N GLU A 21 1.11 -2.23 -3.83
CA GLU A 21 1.22 -3.15 -4.97
C GLU A 21 0.29 -2.72 -6.12
N SER A 22 -0.94 -2.32 -5.81
CA SER A 22 -1.90 -1.82 -6.79
C SER A 22 -1.46 -0.48 -7.39
N GLN A 23 -0.82 0.37 -6.58
CA GLN A 23 -0.24 1.64 -7.03
C GLN A 23 0.97 1.41 -7.94
N ASP A 24 1.85 0.46 -7.61
CA ASP A 24 3.03 0.11 -8.43
C ASP A 24 2.61 -0.49 -9.78
N LEU A 25 1.58 -1.35 -9.79
CA LEU A 25 0.97 -1.84 -11.02
C LEU A 25 0.39 -0.70 -11.85
N HIS A 26 -0.45 0.15 -11.25
CA HIS A 26 -1.04 1.28 -11.95
C HIS A 26 0.02 2.23 -12.52
N TYR A 27 1.06 2.53 -11.74
CA TYR A 27 2.20 3.31 -12.21
C TYR A 27 2.90 2.65 -13.40
N SER A 28 3.18 1.35 -13.32
CA SER A 28 3.85 0.60 -14.40
C SER A 28 3.04 0.62 -15.70
N LEU A 29 1.72 0.46 -15.62
CA LEU A 29 0.82 0.57 -16.77
C LEU A 29 0.85 1.96 -17.40
N ASN A 30 0.79 3.02 -16.59
CA ASN A 30 0.87 4.40 -17.09
C ASN A 30 2.21 4.68 -17.79
N GLN A 31 3.33 4.12 -17.30
CA GLN A 31 4.65 4.31 -17.91
C GLN A 31 4.75 3.73 -19.33
N ILE A 32 3.99 2.68 -19.64
CA ILE A 32 3.93 2.09 -20.99
C ILE A 32 2.76 2.63 -21.82
N GLY A 33 2.09 3.69 -21.36
CA GLY A 33 0.97 4.32 -22.06
C GLY A 33 -0.38 3.59 -21.95
N VAL A 34 -0.48 2.60 -21.07
CA VAL A 34 -1.74 1.92 -20.72
C VAL A 34 -2.42 2.75 -19.62
N ASN A 35 -3.00 3.87 -20.02
CA ASN A 35 -3.85 4.67 -19.16
C ASN A 35 -5.24 4.02 -19.14
N CYS A 36 -5.69 3.59 -17.96
CA CYS A 36 -6.99 2.98 -17.71
C CYS A 36 -7.65 3.69 -16.52
N PRO A 37 -8.98 3.84 -16.47
CA PRO A 37 -9.67 4.22 -15.24
C PRO A 37 -9.46 3.14 -14.19
N VAL A 38 -9.13 3.54 -12.96
CA VAL A 38 -8.96 2.63 -11.82
C VAL A 38 -10.22 2.60 -10.98
N VAL A 39 -10.80 1.43 -10.81
CA VAL A 39 -11.93 1.14 -9.94
C VAL A 39 -11.46 0.27 -8.79
N VAL A 40 -11.70 0.70 -7.56
CA VAL A 40 -11.36 -0.02 -6.34
C VAL A 40 -12.63 -0.44 -5.62
N ILE A 41 -12.74 -1.74 -5.32
CA ILE A 41 -13.93 -2.32 -4.70
C ILE A 41 -13.98 -1.96 -3.21
N GLU A 42 -12.86 -2.05 -2.49
CA GLU A 42 -12.76 -1.66 -1.09
C GLU A 42 -12.23 -0.25 -0.91
N ASP A 43 -13.15 0.69 -0.72
CA ASP A 43 -12.83 2.07 -0.37
C ASP A 43 -12.56 2.22 1.13
N ASN A 44 -11.34 2.62 1.45
CA ASN A 44 -10.92 2.89 2.82
C ASN A 44 -11.21 4.34 3.28
N GLY A 45 -11.82 5.15 2.41
CA GLY A 45 -12.15 6.57 2.62
C GLY A 45 -11.09 7.54 2.10
N PHE A 46 -9.92 7.07 1.68
CA PHE A 46 -8.76 7.90 1.34
C PHE A 46 -8.23 7.64 -0.08
N LEU A 47 -9.09 7.17 -0.98
CA LEU A 47 -8.75 6.99 -2.39
C LEU A 47 -8.42 8.34 -3.07
N PRO A 48 -7.39 8.42 -3.93
CA PRO A 48 -7.11 9.62 -4.72
C PRO A 48 -8.31 10.06 -5.59
N GLU A 49 -8.36 11.32 -6.01
CA GLU A 49 -9.47 11.85 -6.81
C GLU A 49 -9.66 11.14 -8.16
N HIS A 50 -8.58 10.62 -8.76
CA HIS A 50 -8.62 9.90 -10.04
C HIS A 50 -8.98 8.42 -9.90
N VAL A 51 -9.21 7.92 -8.68
CA VAL A 51 -9.55 6.54 -8.38
C VAL A 51 -11.03 6.43 -8.01
N TYR A 52 -11.75 5.59 -8.74
CA TYR A 52 -13.19 5.40 -8.60
C TYR A 52 -13.49 4.26 -7.63
N SER A 53 -14.67 4.29 -7.01
CA SER A 53 -15.18 3.17 -6.21
C SER A 53 -16.70 3.06 -6.32
N PRO A 54 -17.27 1.84 -6.37
CA PRO A 54 -18.71 1.62 -6.40
C PRO A 54 -19.44 2.27 -5.21
N PHE A 55 -18.85 2.20 -4.01
CA PHE A 55 -19.46 2.73 -2.80
C PHE A 55 -19.36 4.26 -2.74
N ARG A 56 -18.17 4.79 -3.03
CA ARG A 56 -17.89 6.24 -3.10
C ARG A 56 -18.80 6.97 -4.08
N HIS A 57 -19.08 6.35 -5.24
CA HIS A 57 -19.90 6.94 -6.29
C HIS A 57 -21.30 7.35 -5.80
N TYR A 58 -21.88 6.57 -4.88
CA TYR A 58 -23.22 6.87 -4.34
C TYR A 58 -23.19 7.68 -3.04
N THR A 59 -22.11 7.60 -2.25
CA THR A 59 -21.99 8.38 -1.00
C THR A 59 -21.56 9.83 -1.25
N GLU A 60 -20.73 10.09 -2.27
CA GLU A 60 -20.19 11.43 -2.59
C GLU A 60 -20.99 12.15 -3.68
N ASN A 61 -22.29 12.32 -3.46
CA ASN A 61 -23.24 12.88 -4.43
C ASN A 61 -23.18 14.42 -4.61
N LYS A 62 -22.25 15.11 -3.94
CA LYS A 62 -22.08 16.57 -3.96
C LYS A 62 -20.60 16.94 -4.05
N LYS A 63 -20.33 18.20 -4.41
CA LYS A 63 -18.97 18.73 -4.50
C LYS A 63 -18.23 18.56 -3.17
N HIS A 64 -17.05 17.96 -3.25
CA HIS A 64 -16.20 17.67 -2.10
C HIS A 64 -15.86 18.93 -1.30
N SER A 65 -16.02 18.87 0.01
CA SER A 65 -15.69 19.97 0.93
C SER A 65 -15.26 19.41 2.28
N GLY A 66 -14.22 19.97 2.88
CA GLY A 66 -13.72 19.52 4.18
C GLY A 66 -12.26 19.06 4.14
N LYS A 67 -11.82 18.49 5.25
CA LYS A 67 -10.46 18.00 5.49
C LYS A 67 -10.56 16.77 6.38
N PRO A 68 -9.63 15.81 6.30
CA PRO A 68 -9.69 14.63 7.15
C PRO A 68 -9.62 15.05 8.62
N LEU A 69 -10.39 14.37 9.48
CA LEU A 69 -10.40 14.67 10.90
C LEU A 69 -9.06 14.26 11.51
N TYR A 70 -8.44 15.20 12.23
CA TYR A 70 -7.38 14.86 13.17
C TYR A 70 -7.98 14.14 14.38
N TYR A 71 -7.24 13.23 15.03
CA TYR A 71 -7.79 12.32 16.03
C TYR A 71 -8.60 12.99 17.16
N ASN A 72 -8.20 14.18 17.61
CA ASN A 72 -8.87 14.91 18.69
C ASN A 72 -10.06 15.77 18.22
N GLN A 73 -10.39 15.75 16.92
CA GLN A 73 -11.54 16.45 16.34
C GLN A 73 -12.78 15.55 16.25
N LEU A 74 -12.65 14.27 16.61
CA LEU A 74 -13.79 13.36 16.71
C LEU A 74 -14.81 13.92 17.71
N LYS A 75 -16.07 14.05 17.28
CA LYS A 75 -17.16 14.41 18.18
C LYS A 75 -17.43 13.24 19.13
N VAL A 76 -17.29 13.50 20.42
CA VAL A 76 -17.54 12.54 21.51
C VAL A 76 -18.51 13.16 22.53
N PRO A 77 -19.17 12.36 23.38
CA PRO A 77 -20.00 12.89 24.46
C PRO A 77 -19.25 13.89 25.36
N ASP A 78 -20.00 14.78 26.01
CA ASP A 78 -19.43 15.81 26.87
C ASP A 78 -18.52 15.18 27.95
N TYR A 79 -17.38 15.82 28.20
CA TYR A 79 -16.37 15.43 29.19
C TYR A 79 -15.60 14.13 28.89
N TRP A 80 -15.85 13.46 27.77
CA TRP A 80 -15.03 12.32 27.36
C TRP A 80 -13.66 12.79 26.87
N GLU A 81 -12.64 12.01 27.19
CA GLU A 81 -11.24 12.30 26.85
C GLU A 81 -10.84 11.56 25.56
N ILE A 82 -9.96 12.18 24.77
CA ILE A 82 -9.31 11.54 23.63
C ILE A 82 -7.80 11.60 23.82
N GLU A 83 -7.17 10.45 24.02
CA GLU A 83 -5.72 10.31 24.17
C GLU A 83 -5.14 9.61 22.93
N GLY A 84 -4.07 10.15 22.35
CA GLY A 84 -3.49 9.62 21.10
C GLY A 84 -1.98 9.52 21.11
N ASN A 85 -1.47 8.43 20.53
CA ASN A 85 -0.05 8.24 20.23
C ASN A 85 0.18 8.31 18.71
N GLN A 86 1.31 7.78 18.20
CA GLN A 86 1.62 7.78 16.76
C GLN A 86 0.91 6.70 15.93
N HIS A 87 0.37 5.68 16.59
CA HIS A 87 -0.20 4.50 15.95
C HIS A 87 -1.74 4.49 16.01
N GLU A 88 -2.30 4.94 17.13
CA GLU A 88 -3.75 4.98 17.39
C GLU A 88 -4.10 6.04 18.44
N ALA A 89 -5.40 6.29 18.61
CA ALA A 89 -5.95 7.04 19.73
C ALA A 89 -7.08 6.26 20.42
N LYS A 90 -7.43 6.66 21.64
CA LYS A 90 -8.48 6.07 22.47
C LYS A 90 -9.42 7.16 22.93
N VAL A 91 -10.71 6.85 22.91
CA VAL A 91 -11.75 7.66 23.54
C VAL A 91 -12.08 7.05 24.90
N MET A 92 -12.11 7.85 25.95
CA MET A 92 -12.26 7.40 27.32
C MET A 92 -13.34 8.16 28.08
N ASP A 93 -14.04 7.43 28.93
CA ASP A 93 -15.06 7.94 29.85
C ASP A 93 -14.61 7.59 31.27
N LEU A 94 -14.19 8.60 32.04
CA LEU A 94 -13.62 8.41 33.39
C LEU A 94 -12.51 7.35 33.45
N GLY A 95 -11.63 7.34 32.44
CA GLY A 95 -10.52 6.39 32.31
C GLY A 95 -10.90 5.02 31.71
N VAL A 96 -12.18 4.76 31.45
CA VAL A 96 -12.64 3.54 30.78
C VAL A 96 -12.62 3.74 29.26
N VAL A 97 -11.92 2.87 28.52
CA VAL A 97 -11.88 2.94 27.06
C VAL A 97 -13.24 2.61 26.46
N ARG A 98 -13.75 3.55 25.64
CA ARG A 98 -15.04 3.47 24.96
C ARG A 98 -14.93 3.33 23.45
N ALA A 99 -13.85 3.82 22.87
CA ALA A 99 -13.56 3.60 21.47
C ALA A 99 -12.05 3.60 21.19
N ILE A 100 -11.67 2.93 20.10
CA ILE A 100 -10.32 2.95 19.54
C ILE A 100 -10.38 3.64 18.18
N ILE A 101 -9.56 4.67 18.01
CA ILE A 101 -9.41 5.42 16.76
C ILE A 101 -8.21 4.84 16.01
N ARG A 102 -8.46 4.30 14.81
CA ARG A 102 -7.39 3.85 13.90
C ARG A 102 -7.06 4.95 12.92
N TYR A 103 -5.76 5.22 12.76
CA TYR A 103 -5.30 6.25 11.85
C TYR A 103 -5.21 5.76 10.40
N ALA A 104 -5.55 6.66 9.49
CA ALA A 104 -5.28 6.50 8.07
C ALA A 104 -3.77 6.47 7.83
N PHE A 105 -3.36 5.70 6.83
CA PHE A 105 -1.98 5.72 6.38
C PHE A 105 -1.65 7.04 5.64
N PRO A 106 -0.50 7.68 5.91
CA PRO A 106 0.51 7.30 6.88
C PRO A 106 0.16 7.71 8.32
N LYS A 107 0.32 6.76 9.27
CA LYS A 107 -0.21 6.87 10.65
C LYS A 107 0.30 8.08 11.45
N HIS A 108 1.51 8.56 11.16
CA HIS A 108 2.11 9.70 11.85
C HIS A 108 1.31 11.01 11.66
N LEU A 109 0.46 11.11 10.64
CA LEU A 109 -0.44 12.24 10.43
C LEU A 109 -1.65 12.23 11.39
N ARG A 110 -1.89 11.11 12.09
CA ARG A 110 -2.96 10.92 13.08
C ARG A 110 -4.36 11.34 12.58
N LEU A 111 -4.61 11.08 11.29
CA LEU A 111 -5.90 11.32 10.65
C LEU A 111 -6.81 10.13 10.89
N ILE A 112 -8.08 10.35 11.21
CA ILE A 112 -9.03 9.28 11.51
C ILE A 112 -9.40 8.52 10.24
N GLN A 113 -9.18 7.20 10.24
CA GLN A 113 -9.75 6.30 9.23
C GLN A 113 -10.97 5.58 9.78
N THR A 114 -10.86 4.98 10.97
CA THR A 114 -11.97 4.28 11.62
C THR A 114 -12.04 4.58 13.11
N VAL A 115 -13.24 4.44 13.67
CA VAL A 115 -13.50 4.49 15.11
C VAL A 115 -14.26 3.22 15.50
N GLU A 116 -13.59 2.36 16.27
CA GLU A 116 -14.12 1.12 16.83
C GLU A 116 -14.76 1.39 18.19
N TRP A 117 -16.09 1.43 18.28
CA TRP A 117 -16.81 1.64 19.52
C TRP A 117 -17.01 0.34 20.29
N LEU A 118 -16.74 0.37 21.60
CA LEU A 118 -16.67 -0.79 22.47
C LEU A 118 -17.85 -0.85 23.44
N ASP A 119 -18.24 -2.07 23.82
CA ASP A 119 -19.11 -2.30 24.98
C ASP A 119 -18.33 -2.25 26.31
N MET A 120 -19.04 -2.45 27.41
CA MET A 120 -18.48 -2.47 28.77
C MET A 120 -17.42 -3.55 29.00
N ASN A 121 -17.36 -4.59 28.15
CA ASN A 121 -16.39 -5.68 28.21
C ASN A 121 -15.25 -5.49 27.20
N GLY A 122 -15.15 -4.34 26.54
CA GLY A 122 -14.13 -4.04 25.54
C GLY A 122 -14.36 -4.70 24.18
N LYS A 123 -15.55 -5.25 23.91
CA LYS A 123 -15.86 -5.84 22.60
C LYS A 123 -16.38 -4.80 21.62
N VAL A 124 -15.92 -4.86 20.38
CA VAL A 124 -16.37 -3.97 19.30
C VAL A 124 -17.86 -4.19 19.01
N ARG A 125 -18.63 -3.09 18.98
CA ARG A 125 -20.07 -3.05 18.68
C ARG A 125 -20.40 -2.30 17.41
N SER A 126 -19.62 -1.28 17.09
CA SER A 126 -19.70 -0.61 15.81
C SER A 126 -18.34 -0.12 15.35
N ILE A 127 -18.18 -0.04 14.03
CA ILE A 127 -17.02 0.59 13.39
C ILE A 127 -17.54 1.69 12.49
N ASP A 128 -17.24 2.94 12.85
CA ASP A 128 -17.46 4.10 11.99
C ASP A 128 -16.26 4.27 11.06
N ARG A 129 -16.48 4.53 9.77
CA ARG A 129 -15.44 4.82 8.78
C ARG A 129 -15.54 6.26 8.30
N TYR A 130 -14.41 6.94 8.30
CA TYR A 130 -14.26 8.34 7.92
C TYR A 130 -13.46 8.44 6.62
N ASN A 131 -13.75 9.47 5.82
CA ASN A 131 -13.06 9.72 4.56
C ASN A 131 -12.11 10.92 4.64
N GLN A 132 -11.38 11.14 3.54
CA GLN A 132 -10.43 12.24 3.34
C GLN A 132 -11.02 13.65 3.48
N TYR A 133 -12.34 13.76 3.60
CA TYR A 133 -13.03 15.04 3.77
C TYR A 133 -13.60 15.24 5.18
N GLY A 134 -13.44 14.25 6.06
CA GLY A 134 -13.68 14.38 7.49
C GLY A 134 -15.09 14.05 7.96
N TRP A 135 -15.90 13.34 7.17
CA TRP A 135 -17.20 12.84 7.62
C TRP A 135 -17.25 11.31 7.64
N ARG A 136 -18.17 10.79 8.46
CA ARG A 136 -18.44 9.36 8.54
C ARG A 136 -19.27 8.92 7.34
N PHE A 137 -18.66 8.16 6.43
CA PHE A 137 -19.33 7.69 5.21
C PHE A 137 -19.88 6.27 5.32
N ALA A 138 -19.46 5.50 6.33
CA ALA A 138 -20.00 4.17 6.59
C ALA A 138 -19.97 3.80 8.07
N GLN A 139 -20.88 2.93 8.49
CA GLN A 139 -20.90 2.32 9.83
C GLN A 139 -21.23 0.84 9.71
N THR A 140 -20.40 -0.02 10.31
CA THR A 140 -20.71 -1.45 10.48
C THR A 140 -21.16 -1.72 11.91
N ILE A 141 -22.27 -2.43 12.08
CA ILE A 141 -22.75 -2.90 13.40
C ILE A 141 -22.38 -4.37 13.60
N PHE A 142 -21.99 -4.73 14.82
CA PHE A 142 -21.56 -6.07 15.19
C PHE A 142 -22.47 -6.72 16.22
N THR A 143 -22.57 -8.05 16.14
CA THR A 143 -23.21 -8.89 17.16
C THR A 143 -22.40 -8.95 18.46
N SER A 144 -22.93 -9.61 19.49
CA SER A 144 -22.20 -9.88 20.76
C SER A 144 -21.01 -10.82 20.62
N ASP A 145 -20.95 -11.60 19.56
CA ASP A 145 -19.82 -12.44 19.16
C ASP A 145 -18.95 -11.76 18.09
N THR A 146 -19.01 -10.42 17.95
CA THR A 146 -18.14 -9.62 17.06
C THR A 146 -18.22 -10.01 15.58
N LYS A 147 -19.38 -10.50 15.12
CA LYS A 147 -19.64 -10.73 13.70
C LYS A 147 -20.38 -9.54 13.09
N PRO A 148 -20.01 -9.09 11.88
CA PRO A 148 -20.70 -7.97 11.23
C PRO A 148 -22.15 -8.36 10.89
N ILE A 149 -23.09 -7.45 11.16
CA ILE A 149 -24.53 -7.61 10.84
C ILE A 149 -24.83 -6.88 9.54
N ASN A 150 -24.59 -5.57 9.53
CA ASN A 150 -24.78 -4.72 8.38
C ASN A 150 -23.70 -3.63 8.30
N THR A 151 -23.41 -3.17 7.10
CA THR A 151 -22.74 -1.89 6.86
C THR A 151 -23.73 -0.93 6.22
N THR A 152 -23.95 0.22 6.85
CA THR A 152 -24.76 1.31 6.30
C THR A 152 -23.83 2.40 5.79
N TYR A 153 -24.06 2.88 4.57
CA TYR A 153 -23.29 3.94 3.94
C TYR A 153 -24.12 5.22 3.83
N TYR A 154 -23.47 6.34 4.10
CA TYR A 154 -24.10 7.64 4.29
C TYR A 154 -23.53 8.67 3.31
N THR A 155 -24.38 9.59 2.88
CA THR A 155 -23.96 10.84 2.23
C THR A 155 -23.40 11.83 3.26
N GLN A 156 -22.80 12.93 2.80
CA GLN A 156 -22.28 13.98 3.68
C GLN A 156 -23.35 14.59 4.61
N ASP A 157 -24.63 14.60 4.20
CA ASP A 157 -25.76 15.07 5.01
C ASP A 157 -26.33 13.99 5.95
N GLU A 158 -25.57 12.93 6.22
CA GLU A 158 -25.94 11.78 7.07
C GLU A 158 -27.16 10.97 6.57
N LYS A 159 -27.58 11.16 5.32
CA LYS A 159 -28.64 10.36 4.70
C LYS A 159 -28.10 8.98 4.30
N GLU A 160 -28.77 7.92 4.74
CA GLU A 160 -28.54 6.53 4.32
C GLU A 160 -28.80 6.35 2.82
N ILE A 161 -27.81 5.81 2.09
CA ILE A 161 -27.90 5.60 0.65
C ILE A 161 -27.73 4.13 0.24
N LEU A 162 -26.89 3.38 0.95
CA LEU A 162 -26.63 1.98 0.68
C LEU A 162 -26.60 1.19 1.99
N VAL A 163 -27.20 0.00 2.01
CA VAL A 163 -27.10 -0.93 3.15
C VAL A 163 -26.66 -2.29 2.63
N GLU A 164 -25.59 -2.81 3.21
CA GLU A 164 -25.08 -4.14 2.97
C GLU A 164 -25.39 -5.02 4.18
N ASN A 165 -26.09 -6.14 3.97
CA ASN A 165 -26.39 -7.12 4.99
C ASN A 165 -25.35 -8.25 4.93
N HIS A 166 -24.48 -8.35 5.93
CA HIS A 166 -23.39 -9.34 5.98
C HIS A 166 -23.86 -10.75 6.33
N GLN A 167 -25.07 -10.90 6.89
CA GLN A 167 -25.62 -12.21 7.24
C GLN A 167 -26.17 -12.95 6.02
N VAL A 168 -26.78 -12.22 5.10
CA VAL A 168 -27.40 -12.76 3.88
C VAL A 168 -26.56 -12.46 2.62
N GLY A 169 -25.70 -11.46 2.68
CA GLY A 169 -24.88 -10.99 1.56
C GLY A 169 -25.57 -9.99 0.62
N THR A 170 -26.81 -9.58 0.92
CA THR A 170 -27.61 -8.70 0.05
C THR A 170 -27.27 -7.23 0.23
N LEU A 171 -27.54 -6.42 -0.81
CA LEU A 171 -27.39 -4.97 -0.75
C LEU A 171 -28.67 -4.26 -1.16
N SER A 172 -28.93 -3.09 -0.57
CA SER A 172 -29.99 -2.19 -1.00
C SER A 172 -29.44 -0.79 -1.28
N LEU A 173 -29.78 -0.23 -2.43
CA LEU A 173 -29.42 1.14 -2.84
C LEU A 173 -30.69 1.98 -2.90
N ASN A 174 -30.72 3.09 -2.18
CA ASN A 174 -31.80 4.06 -2.20
C ASN A 174 -31.33 5.35 -2.89
N ASP A 175 -31.63 5.50 -4.19
CA ASP A 175 -31.24 6.69 -4.97
C ASP A 175 -32.14 7.92 -4.69
N GLY A 176 -33.02 7.84 -3.69
CA GLY A 176 -33.98 8.87 -3.33
C GLY A 176 -35.30 8.81 -4.10
N GLN A 177 -35.35 8.08 -5.22
CA GLN A 177 -36.58 7.84 -5.98
C GLN A 177 -37.00 6.38 -5.93
N HIS A 178 -36.03 5.46 -5.96
CA HIS A 178 -36.24 4.02 -5.98
C HIS A 178 -35.31 3.33 -4.99
N VAL A 179 -35.81 2.25 -4.41
CA VAL A 179 -34.99 1.28 -3.68
C VAL A 179 -34.72 0.11 -4.60
N ARG A 180 -33.45 -0.12 -4.95
CA ARG A 180 -33.00 -1.30 -5.68
C ARG A 180 -32.40 -2.30 -4.70
N LEU A 181 -32.68 -3.57 -4.92
CA LEU A 181 -32.13 -4.69 -4.14
C LEU A 181 -31.19 -5.49 -5.03
N PHE A 182 -30.08 -5.93 -4.47
CA PHE A 182 -29.07 -6.77 -5.11
C PHE A 182 -28.92 -8.04 -4.28
N ALA A 183 -28.87 -9.20 -4.94
CA ALA A 183 -28.75 -10.48 -4.26
C ALA A 183 -27.37 -10.64 -3.60
N ASN A 184 -26.34 -10.00 -4.16
CA ASN A 184 -24.96 -10.04 -3.66
C ASN A 184 -24.17 -8.79 -4.11
N ARG A 185 -22.95 -8.67 -3.56
CA ARG A 185 -22.02 -7.56 -3.86
C ARG A 185 -21.60 -7.51 -5.34
N ILE A 186 -21.50 -8.65 -6.02
CA ILE A 186 -21.12 -8.70 -7.44
C ILE A 186 -22.20 -8.06 -8.32
N GLU A 187 -23.48 -8.36 -8.09
CA GLU A 187 -24.58 -7.73 -8.83
C GLU A 187 -24.61 -6.20 -8.66
N PHE A 188 -24.33 -5.72 -7.44
CA PHE A 188 -24.20 -4.29 -7.17
C PHE A 188 -23.03 -3.66 -7.94
N ILE A 189 -21.87 -4.31 -7.97
CA ILE A 189 -20.70 -3.82 -8.70
C ILE A 189 -20.97 -3.81 -10.21
N HIS A 190 -21.58 -4.84 -10.78
CA HIS A 190 -22.00 -4.85 -12.19
C HIS A 190 -22.97 -3.70 -12.51
N PHE A 191 -23.95 -3.47 -11.64
CA PHE A 191 -24.88 -2.35 -11.79
C PHE A 191 -24.14 -1.00 -11.80
N TYR A 192 -23.20 -0.80 -10.87
CA TYR A 192 -22.36 0.38 -10.82
C TYR A 192 -21.52 0.56 -12.10
N LEU A 193 -20.78 -0.47 -12.52
CA LEU A 193 -19.89 -0.38 -13.68
C LEU A 193 -20.66 0.00 -14.95
N LYS A 194 -21.86 -0.56 -15.13
CA LYS A 194 -22.76 -0.23 -16.23
C LYS A 194 -23.31 1.19 -16.13
N ASN A 195 -23.75 1.61 -14.94
CA ASN A 195 -24.29 2.95 -14.72
C ASN A 195 -23.24 4.05 -14.94
N ALA A 196 -22.00 3.79 -14.50
CA ALA A 196 -20.85 4.67 -14.72
C ALA A 196 -20.31 4.62 -16.17
N GLN A 197 -20.88 3.77 -17.04
CA GLN A 197 -20.53 3.64 -18.46
C GLN A 197 -19.06 3.28 -18.72
N PHE A 198 -18.45 2.48 -17.84
CA PHE A 198 -17.12 1.95 -18.09
C PHE A 198 -17.13 0.98 -19.28
N ASN A 199 -16.06 0.99 -20.07
CA ASN A 199 -15.84 -0.04 -21.09
C ASN A 199 -15.28 -1.31 -20.39
N LEU A 200 -15.97 -2.44 -20.57
CA LEU A 200 -15.63 -3.73 -19.98
C LEU A 200 -15.14 -4.75 -21.02
N ASP A 201 -14.70 -4.30 -22.20
CA ASP A 201 -14.11 -5.16 -23.23
C ASP A 201 -12.84 -5.82 -22.71
N LYS A 202 -12.07 -5.10 -21.89
CA LYS A 202 -10.87 -5.58 -21.20
C LYS A 202 -10.84 -5.16 -19.73
N ILE A 203 -10.54 -6.09 -18.83
CA ILE A 203 -10.39 -5.80 -17.40
C ILE A 203 -9.01 -6.27 -16.95
N ILE A 204 -8.25 -5.36 -16.36
CA ILE A 204 -7.03 -5.70 -15.61
C ILE A 204 -7.43 -5.80 -14.14
N TYR A 205 -7.19 -6.94 -13.50
CA TYR A 205 -7.43 -7.10 -12.07
C TYR A 205 -6.25 -7.79 -11.39
N ASN A 206 -6.09 -7.58 -10.08
CA ASN A 206 -4.91 -8.03 -9.35
C ASN A 206 -5.17 -9.04 -8.23
N SER A 207 -6.42 -9.51 -8.10
CA SER A 207 -6.78 -10.51 -7.09
C SER A 207 -7.82 -11.49 -7.61
N LEU A 208 -7.77 -12.72 -7.09
CA LEU A 208 -8.76 -13.78 -7.33
C LEU A 208 -9.99 -13.68 -6.43
N ALA A 209 -10.12 -12.59 -5.67
CA ALA A 209 -11.27 -12.24 -4.85
C ALA A 209 -12.40 -11.60 -5.70
N GLU A 210 -13.01 -10.51 -5.23
CA GLU A 210 -14.15 -9.88 -5.89
C GLU A 210 -13.86 -9.37 -7.31
N PRO A 211 -12.68 -8.79 -7.63
CA PRO A 211 -12.37 -8.38 -9.00
C PRO A 211 -12.47 -9.52 -10.01
N PHE A 212 -11.94 -10.70 -9.65
CA PHE A 212 -12.07 -11.91 -10.46
C PHE A 212 -13.53 -12.33 -10.60
N LEU A 213 -14.31 -12.37 -9.51
CA LEU A 213 -15.71 -12.77 -9.57
C LEU A 213 -16.55 -11.81 -10.43
N VAL A 214 -16.26 -10.50 -10.35
CA VAL A 214 -16.88 -9.48 -11.21
C VAL A 214 -16.59 -9.80 -12.67
N ALA A 215 -15.33 -10.04 -13.05
CA ALA A 215 -14.98 -10.41 -14.42
C ALA A 215 -15.63 -11.74 -14.84
N TYR A 216 -15.53 -12.77 -14.00
CA TYR A 216 -16.03 -14.12 -14.27
C TYR A 216 -17.54 -14.19 -14.51
N TYR A 217 -18.33 -13.40 -13.78
CA TYR A 217 -19.79 -13.39 -13.90
C TYR A 217 -20.32 -12.40 -14.96
N LEU A 218 -19.46 -11.68 -15.68
CA LEU A 218 -19.90 -10.92 -16.85
C LEU A 218 -20.38 -11.87 -17.95
N LYS A 219 -21.49 -11.52 -18.60
CA LYS A 219 -22.08 -12.33 -19.68
C LYS A 219 -21.43 -12.02 -21.02
N GLU A 220 -20.86 -10.83 -21.14
CA GLU A 220 -20.17 -10.31 -22.30
C GLU A 220 -18.81 -10.97 -22.48
N THR A 221 -18.49 -11.31 -23.73
CA THR A 221 -17.15 -11.76 -24.11
C THR A 221 -16.13 -10.64 -23.95
N GLY A 222 -14.90 -10.97 -23.59
CA GLY A 222 -13.82 -9.99 -23.50
C GLY A 222 -12.45 -10.64 -23.28
N GLU A 223 -11.44 -9.78 -23.16
CA GLU A 223 -10.03 -10.17 -22.97
C GLU A 223 -9.49 -9.52 -21.70
N ASP A 224 -9.24 -10.32 -20.67
CA ASP A 224 -8.82 -9.84 -19.36
C ASP A 224 -7.37 -10.19 -19.06
N THR A 225 -6.81 -9.48 -18.09
CA THR A 225 -5.47 -9.75 -17.56
C THR A 225 -5.53 -9.80 -16.04
N LEU A 226 -5.22 -10.97 -15.49
CA LEU A 226 -4.91 -11.09 -14.06
C LEU A 226 -3.44 -10.73 -13.87
N VAL A 227 -3.16 -9.73 -13.03
CA VAL A 227 -1.81 -9.45 -12.53
C VAL A 227 -1.70 -9.97 -11.11
N TRP A 228 -1.18 -11.18 -10.96
CA TRP A 228 -1.08 -11.89 -9.68
C TRP A 228 0.07 -11.34 -8.84
N GLN A 229 -0.28 -10.83 -7.66
CA GLN A 229 0.65 -10.19 -6.71
C GLN A 229 0.76 -10.95 -5.37
N GLU A 230 -0.12 -11.93 -5.12
CA GLU A 230 -0.16 -12.68 -3.86
C GLU A 230 0.82 -13.87 -3.86
N ASN A 231 1.20 -14.35 -2.69
CA ASN A 231 2.01 -15.56 -2.57
C ASN A 231 1.19 -16.82 -2.92
N ILE A 232 1.88 -17.89 -3.30
CA ILE A 232 1.30 -19.21 -3.46
C ILE A 232 1.93 -20.21 -2.49
N GLN A 233 1.19 -21.27 -2.17
CA GLN A 233 1.71 -22.36 -1.35
C GLN A 233 2.21 -23.50 -2.25
N ASN A 234 1.64 -24.70 -2.11
CA ASN A 234 2.06 -25.91 -2.81
C ASN A 234 1.14 -26.30 -3.97
N GLU A 235 0.12 -25.48 -4.28
CA GLU A 235 -0.85 -25.74 -5.33
C GLU A 235 -1.25 -24.44 -6.05
N ILE A 236 -1.78 -24.58 -7.26
CA ILE A 236 -2.34 -23.47 -8.03
C ILE A 236 -3.71 -23.13 -7.40
N PRO A 237 -4.00 -21.84 -7.11
CA PRO A 237 -5.31 -21.47 -6.59
C PRO A 237 -6.44 -21.93 -7.51
N GLY A 238 -7.50 -22.54 -6.97
CA GLY A 238 -8.60 -23.09 -7.79
C GLY A 238 -9.25 -22.08 -8.75
N ASN A 239 -9.41 -20.81 -8.32
CA ASN A 239 -9.89 -19.74 -9.21
C ASN A 239 -8.92 -19.45 -10.37
N MET A 240 -7.61 -19.57 -10.14
CA MET A 240 -6.60 -19.44 -11.19
C MET A 240 -6.65 -20.63 -12.16
N GLU A 241 -6.88 -21.85 -11.66
CA GLU A 241 -7.03 -23.03 -12.54
C GLU A 241 -8.19 -22.84 -13.52
N ILE A 242 -9.31 -22.27 -13.08
CA ILE A 242 -10.46 -21.96 -13.93
C ILE A 242 -10.06 -20.98 -15.06
N LEU A 243 -9.30 -19.92 -14.75
CA LEU A 243 -8.83 -18.94 -15.74
C LEU A 243 -7.91 -19.56 -16.80
N LEU A 244 -7.13 -20.56 -16.41
CA LEU A 244 -6.20 -21.22 -17.29
C LEU A 244 -6.87 -22.24 -18.24
N GLN A 245 -8.13 -22.63 -17.99
CA GLN A 245 -8.89 -23.51 -18.87
C GLN A 245 -9.36 -22.79 -20.17
N LYS A 246 -9.68 -23.54 -21.22
CA LYS A 246 -10.12 -22.98 -22.53
C LYS A 246 -11.57 -22.49 -22.57
N ASN A 247 -12.40 -22.91 -21.61
CA ASN A 247 -13.86 -22.67 -21.65
C ASN A 247 -14.26 -21.50 -20.74
N CYS A 248 -13.67 -20.32 -20.94
CA CYS A 248 -14.10 -19.10 -20.27
C CYS A 248 -14.72 -18.15 -21.30
N ASN A 249 -15.83 -17.50 -20.95
CA ASN A 249 -16.43 -16.45 -21.79
C ASN A 249 -15.49 -15.26 -21.99
N ARG A 250 -14.53 -15.08 -21.06
CA ARG A 250 -13.53 -14.03 -21.08
C ARG A 250 -12.14 -14.65 -21.11
N LEU A 251 -11.42 -14.42 -22.20
CA LEU A 251 -10.08 -14.95 -22.37
C LEU A 251 -9.14 -14.21 -21.41
N THR A 252 -8.49 -14.94 -20.51
CA THR A 252 -7.64 -14.33 -19.48
C THR A 252 -6.20 -14.80 -19.64
N ARG A 253 -5.28 -13.84 -19.67
CA ARG A 253 -3.85 -14.11 -19.45
C ARG A 253 -3.46 -13.78 -18.01
N VAL A 254 -2.46 -14.48 -17.50
CA VAL A 254 -1.94 -14.31 -16.14
C VAL A 254 -0.53 -13.75 -16.21
N LEU A 255 -0.33 -12.59 -15.59
CA LEU A 255 0.96 -11.98 -15.37
C LEU A 255 1.32 -12.07 -13.89
N VAL A 256 2.56 -12.40 -13.55
CA VAL A 256 2.98 -12.61 -12.16
C VAL A 256 4.08 -11.63 -11.81
N GLN A 257 3.89 -10.83 -10.74
CA GLN A 257 4.82 -9.76 -10.35
C GLN A 257 5.93 -10.12 -9.38
N ASN A 258 5.92 -11.36 -8.88
CA ASN A 258 6.99 -11.89 -8.05
C ASN A 258 7.69 -13.05 -8.77
N LYS A 259 8.99 -12.94 -8.98
CA LYS A 259 9.75 -13.93 -9.76
C LYS A 259 9.80 -15.30 -9.08
N GLY A 260 9.89 -15.35 -7.76
CA GLY A 260 9.86 -16.60 -6.98
C GLY A 260 8.51 -17.30 -7.10
N VAL A 261 7.41 -16.55 -6.99
CA VAL A 261 6.04 -17.06 -7.21
C VAL A 261 5.86 -17.55 -8.64
N TYR A 262 6.35 -16.81 -9.63
CA TYR A 262 6.29 -17.23 -11.04
C TYR A 262 7.04 -18.56 -11.27
N GLN A 263 8.25 -18.69 -10.75
CA GLN A 263 9.04 -19.93 -10.84
C GLN A 263 8.27 -21.10 -10.21
N ARG A 264 7.69 -20.89 -9.03
CA ARG A 264 6.88 -21.91 -8.35
C ARG A 264 5.63 -22.30 -9.15
N LEU A 265 4.90 -21.33 -9.71
CA LEU A 265 3.76 -21.60 -10.58
C LEU A 265 4.18 -22.40 -11.82
N ASN A 266 5.33 -22.06 -12.41
CA ASN A 266 5.86 -22.76 -13.58
C ASN A 266 6.24 -24.22 -13.28
N GLU A 267 6.58 -24.57 -12.05
CA GLU A 267 6.78 -25.97 -11.63
C GLU A 267 5.46 -26.76 -11.55
N LEU A 268 4.37 -26.10 -11.15
CA LEU A 268 3.07 -26.71 -10.93
C LEU A 268 2.23 -26.79 -12.22
N MET A 269 2.44 -25.87 -13.15
CA MET A 269 1.66 -25.76 -14.39
C MET A 269 2.06 -26.79 -15.46
N ASN A 270 1.09 -27.24 -16.25
CA ASN A 270 1.32 -27.99 -17.48
C ASN A 270 1.72 -27.06 -18.65
N ALA A 271 2.11 -27.63 -19.81
CA ALA A 271 2.59 -26.84 -20.95
C ALA A 271 1.56 -25.82 -21.49
N GLU A 272 0.28 -26.18 -21.52
CA GLU A 272 -0.80 -25.31 -22.01
C GLU A 272 -1.06 -24.14 -21.04
N GLN A 273 -1.00 -24.41 -19.72
CA GLN A 273 -1.15 -23.38 -18.69
C GLN A 273 0.01 -22.37 -18.74
N LYS A 274 1.23 -22.84 -19.04
CA LYS A 274 2.42 -21.99 -19.16
C LYS A 274 2.33 -20.97 -20.30
N GLU A 275 1.65 -21.31 -21.40
CA GLU A 275 1.45 -20.37 -22.51
C GLU A 275 0.62 -19.14 -22.10
N LYS A 276 -0.23 -19.27 -21.08
CA LYS A 276 -1.07 -18.18 -20.56
C LYS A 276 -0.46 -17.45 -19.37
N CYS A 277 0.71 -17.87 -18.88
CA CYS A 277 1.31 -17.38 -17.65
C CYS A 277 2.71 -16.81 -17.93
N GLN A 278 2.90 -15.52 -17.67
CA GLN A 278 4.18 -14.84 -17.88
C GLN A 278 4.62 -14.08 -16.64
N PHE A 279 5.92 -13.95 -16.45
CA PHE A 279 6.47 -13.04 -15.45
C PHE A 279 6.47 -11.62 -15.99
N ILE A 280 6.10 -10.65 -15.15
CA ILE A 280 6.26 -9.22 -15.43
C ILE A 280 6.73 -8.54 -14.15
N GLY A 281 7.77 -7.73 -14.18
CA GLY A 281 8.28 -7.04 -13.00
C GLY A 281 7.45 -5.81 -12.62
N ASN A 282 8.10 -4.84 -11.96
CA ASN A 282 7.57 -3.52 -11.65
C ASN A 282 8.45 -2.42 -12.25
N ILE A 283 7.82 -1.36 -12.76
CA ILE A 283 8.51 -0.10 -13.04
C ILE A 283 8.40 0.77 -11.79
N TYR A 284 9.53 1.18 -11.24
CA TYR A 284 9.55 2.03 -10.04
C TYR A 284 9.79 3.50 -10.41
N PRO A 285 9.20 4.46 -9.67
CA PRO A 285 9.39 5.89 -9.90
C PRO A 285 10.74 6.36 -9.33
N ILE A 286 11.85 6.04 -10.00
CA ILE A 286 13.18 6.46 -9.58
C ILE A 286 13.32 7.98 -9.71
N LYS A 287 13.45 8.67 -8.58
CA LYS A 287 13.38 10.14 -8.46
C LYS A 287 14.70 10.84 -8.75
N ARG A 288 15.83 10.15 -8.57
CA ARG A 288 17.17 10.70 -8.80
C ARG A 288 18.18 9.60 -9.09
N GLN A 289 19.33 9.99 -9.61
CA GLN A 289 20.50 9.12 -9.68
C GLN A 289 21.30 9.19 -8.38
N ASN A 290 21.92 8.08 -7.99
CA ASN A 290 22.85 8.01 -6.88
C ASN A 290 24.11 8.85 -7.19
N THR A 291 24.56 9.70 -6.26
CA THR A 291 25.73 10.55 -6.47
C THR A 291 27.03 9.99 -5.90
N LEU A 292 26.97 8.77 -5.35
CA LEU A 292 28.09 8.02 -4.78
C LEU A 292 28.83 8.81 -3.68
N THR A 293 28.08 9.60 -2.91
CA THR A 293 28.59 10.35 -1.77
C THR A 293 28.61 9.48 -0.52
N PRO A 294 29.55 9.73 0.41
CA PRO A 294 29.67 8.93 1.63
C PRO A 294 28.68 9.43 2.69
N THR A 295 27.40 9.45 2.35
CA THR A 295 26.32 9.95 3.20
C THR A 295 25.32 8.83 3.49
N ILE A 296 25.16 8.54 4.77
CA ILE A 296 24.28 7.49 5.27
C ILE A 296 23.05 8.14 5.91
N LEU A 297 21.88 7.55 5.68
CA LEU A 297 20.61 7.93 6.28
C LEU A 297 20.03 6.78 7.09
N ILE A 298 19.52 7.10 8.27
CA ILE A 298 18.77 6.20 9.15
C ILE A 298 17.55 6.96 9.66
N TYR A 299 16.36 6.39 9.49
CA TYR A 299 15.16 6.85 10.18
C TYR A 299 14.86 5.95 11.37
N THR A 300 14.44 6.56 12.48
CA THR A 300 14.10 5.81 13.69
C THR A 300 12.93 6.44 14.45
N ASN A 301 12.14 5.61 15.12
CA ASN A 301 11.15 5.99 16.14
C ASN A 301 11.56 5.54 17.55
N SER A 302 12.75 4.96 17.71
CA SER A 302 13.25 4.42 18.96
C SER A 302 14.69 4.89 19.20
N ASP A 303 15.26 4.52 20.34
CA ASP A 303 16.69 4.68 20.58
C ASP A 303 17.47 3.38 20.36
N GLN A 304 16.81 2.35 19.83
CA GLN A 304 17.42 1.05 19.51
C GLN A 304 17.77 1.00 18.03
N ILE A 305 19.03 1.33 17.74
CA ILE A 305 19.62 1.21 16.40
C ILE A 305 20.69 0.12 16.46
N GLU A 306 20.47 -0.96 15.73
CA GLU A 306 21.31 -2.16 15.75
C GLU A 306 22.74 -1.84 15.28
N GLN A 307 23.73 -2.24 16.07
CA GLN A 307 25.17 -2.07 15.78
C GLN A 307 25.63 -0.65 15.41
N ILE A 308 24.93 0.40 15.87
CA ILE A 308 25.20 1.77 15.42
C ILE A 308 26.58 2.30 15.84
N GLU A 309 27.03 2.10 17.08
CA GLU A 309 28.36 2.58 17.49
C GLU A 309 29.51 1.87 16.77
N PRO A 310 29.53 0.52 16.65
CA PRO A 310 30.54 -0.18 15.85
C PRO A 310 30.64 0.33 14.42
N LEU A 311 29.50 0.61 13.77
CA LEU A 311 29.45 1.17 12.42
C LEU A 311 30.04 2.58 12.39
N ILE A 312 29.59 3.49 13.26
CA ILE A 312 30.08 4.88 13.31
C ILE A 312 31.59 4.95 13.53
N GLN A 313 32.10 4.17 14.48
CA GLN A 313 33.52 4.16 14.85
C GLN A 313 34.41 3.59 13.74
N SER A 314 33.94 2.56 13.03
CA SER A 314 34.70 1.87 11.99
C SER A 314 34.60 2.54 10.61
N LEU A 315 33.68 3.51 10.47
CA LEU A 315 33.38 4.20 9.22
C LEU A 315 33.51 5.73 9.34
N PRO A 316 34.68 6.27 9.78
CA PRO A 316 34.86 7.71 9.97
C PRO A 316 34.81 8.52 8.66
N MET A 317 34.87 7.86 7.50
CA MET A 317 34.76 8.49 6.18
C MET A 317 33.32 8.75 5.74
N TYR A 318 32.32 8.19 6.45
CA TYR A 318 30.90 8.35 6.16
C TYR A 318 30.24 9.31 7.16
N TYR A 319 29.33 10.15 6.66
CA TYR A 319 28.47 11.00 7.50
C TYR A 319 27.14 10.30 7.77
N PHE A 320 26.89 9.96 9.04
CA PHE A 320 25.65 9.33 9.49
C PHE A 320 24.61 10.39 9.83
N ASN A 321 23.51 10.44 9.06
CA ASN A 321 22.36 11.30 9.31
C ASN A 321 21.25 10.46 9.95
N ILE A 322 21.03 10.64 11.25
CA ILE A 322 20.04 9.88 12.02
C ILE A 322 18.87 10.80 12.32
N ALA A 323 17.67 10.45 11.85
CA ALA A 323 16.49 11.30 11.95
C ALA A 323 15.32 10.59 12.65
N ALA A 324 14.66 11.31 13.55
CA ALA A 324 13.49 10.82 14.29
C ALA A 324 12.32 11.81 14.20
N LEU A 325 11.10 11.30 14.05
CA LEU A 325 9.88 12.12 14.10
C LEU A 325 9.59 12.64 15.51
N THR A 326 10.20 12.04 16.54
CA THR A 326 10.06 12.39 17.95
C THR A 326 11.30 13.08 18.49
N GLU A 327 11.20 13.48 19.75
CA GLU A 327 12.37 13.67 20.58
C GLU A 327 13.23 12.39 20.62
N MET A 328 14.52 12.59 20.82
CA MET A 328 15.51 11.53 20.91
C MET A 328 15.89 11.31 22.37
N SER A 329 16.12 10.05 22.76
CA SER A 329 16.58 9.74 24.12
C SER A 329 17.99 10.28 24.36
N SER A 330 18.40 10.37 25.63
CA SER A 330 19.76 10.77 25.98
C SER A 330 20.82 9.82 25.41
N HIS A 331 20.47 8.55 25.21
CA HIS A 331 21.36 7.57 24.57
C HIS A 331 21.63 7.94 23.11
N LEU A 332 20.57 8.18 22.33
CA LEU A 332 20.72 8.57 20.93
C LEU A 332 21.40 9.94 20.78
N MET A 333 21.06 10.89 21.66
CA MET A 333 21.71 12.21 21.69
C MET A 333 23.21 12.13 22.00
N ALA A 334 23.67 11.11 22.73
CA ALA A 334 25.09 10.92 23.02
C ALA A 334 25.92 10.60 21.76
N LEU A 335 25.30 10.06 20.69
CA LEU A 335 25.97 9.80 19.42
C LEU A 335 26.48 11.08 18.74
N GLN A 336 25.95 12.26 19.08
CA GLN A 336 26.44 13.54 18.58
C GLN A 336 27.90 13.83 19.01
N SER A 337 28.44 13.07 19.98
CA SER A 337 29.86 13.14 20.34
C SER A 337 30.81 12.69 19.22
N TYR A 338 30.34 11.86 18.28
CA TYR A 338 31.11 11.45 17.12
C TYR A 338 31.08 12.53 16.02
N PRO A 339 32.24 12.94 15.47
CA PRO A 339 32.32 14.04 14.51
C PRO A 339 31.65 13.74 13.16
N ASN A 340 31.41 12.46 12.86
CA ASN A 340 30.80 11.97 11.64
C ASN A 340 29.30 11.66 11.81
N VAL A 341 28.66 12.16 12.86
CA VAL A 341 27.22 11.96 13.14
C VAL A 341 26.46 13.29 13.13
N HIS A 342 25.31 13.30 12.47
CA HIS A 342 24.34 14.39 12.47
C HIS A 342 22.97 13.86 12.92
N LEU A 343 22.46 14.40 14.02
CA LEU A 343 21.16 14.02 14.57
C LEU A 343 20.08 15.03 14.17
N PHE A 344 18.90 14.52 13.82
CA PHE A 344 17.73 15.30 13.47
C PHE A 344 16.54 14.89 14.37
N PRO A 345 16.49 15.36 15.63
CA PRO A 345 15.32 15.18 16.50
C PRO A 345 14.14 16.00 15.97
N ASN A 346 12.92 15.51 16.15
CA ASN A 346 11.68 16.16 15.68
C ASN A 346 11.77 16.59 14.20
N VAL A 347 12.22 15.68 13.33
CA VAL A 347 12.50 15.98 11.94
C VAL A 347 11.27 16.51 11.21
N THR A 348 11.44 17.60 10.47
CA THR A 348 10.38 18.21 9.65
C THR A 348 10.30 17.56 8.28
N MET A 349 9.16 17.65 7.59
CA MET A 349 9.01 17.14 6.21
C MET A 349 10.00 17.76 5.23
N ALA A 350 10.39 19.02 5.43
CA ALA A 350 11.42 19.68 4.62
C ALA A 350 12.80 19.03 4.83
N ASN A 351 13.14 18.66 6.07
CA ASN A 351 14.37 17.93 6.36
C ASN A 351 14.33 16.50 5.82
N ILE A 352 13.19 15.79 5.94
CA ILE A 352 13.01 14.46 5.34
C ILE A 352 13.26 14.51 3.83
N HIS A 353 12.62 15.46 3.14
CA HIS A 353 12.84 15.66 1.70
C HIS A 353 14.31 15.94 1.39
N LYS A 354 14.95 16.86 2.14
CA LYS A 354 16.37 17.17 1.98
C LYS A 354 17.23 15.91 2.13
N LEU A 355 17.09 15.18 3.24
CA LEU A 355 17.86 13.96 3.52
C LEU A 355 17.68 12.91 2.42
N ASN A 356 16.45 12.70 1.94
CA ASN A 356 16.17 11.76 0.87
C ASN A 356 16.82 12.16 -0.47
N THR A 357 16.95 13.46 -0.74
CA THR A 357 17.60 13.97 -1.95
C THR A 357 19.13 14.02 -1.87
N THR A 358 19.71 14.00 -0.66
CA THR A 358 21.16 14.21 -0.47
C THR A 358 21.92 12.97 -0.02
N CYS A 359 21.27 12.00 0.63
CA CYS A 359 21.94 10.81 1.16
C CYS A 359 21.95 9.67 0.13
N ASP A 360 23.08 8.98 -0.07
CA ASP A 360 23.21 7.94 -1.10
C ASP A 360 23.16 6.50 -0.58
N ILE A 361 23.19 6.31 0.73
CA ILE A 361 23.09 5.01 1.40
C ILE A 361 22.02 5.10 2.48
N TYR A 362 21.20 4.06 2.60
CA TYR A 362 20.22 3.91 3.68
C TYR A 362 20.50 2.63 4.46
N LEU A 363 20.55 2.72 5.78
CA LEU A 363 20.70 1.55 6.65
C LEU A 363 19.37 1.29 7.37
N ASP A 364 18.76 0.15 7.06
CA ASP A 364 17.55 -0.34 7.71
C ASP A 364 17.92 -1.14 8.97
N ILE A 365 18.42 -0.40 9.96
CA ILE A 365 18.98 -0.94 11.22
C ILE A 365 18.23 -0.43 12.45
N ASN A 366 17.08 0.23 12.26
CA ASN A 366 16.18 0.61 13.34
C ASN A 366 15.37 -0.60 13.80
N HIS A 367 15.21 -0.78 15.11
CA HIS A 367 14.25 -1.73 15.65
C HIS A 367 12.81 -1.18 15.62
N TYR A 368 11.84 -2.08 15.69
CA TYR A 368 10.39 -1.80 15.71
C TYR A 368 9.81 -1.38 14.35
N ASP A 369 8.79 -0.52 14.35
CA ASP A 369 8.05 -0.18 13.13
C ASP A 369 8.84 0.77 12.22
N GLU A 370 8.75 0.54 10.91
CA GLU A 370 9.26 1.46 9.90
C GLU A 370 8.56 2.82 9.99
N VAL A 371 9.35 3.88 9.86
CA VAL A 371 8.86 5.26 9.89
C VAL A 371 8.87 5.84 8.47
N VAL A 372 7.84 6.62 8.13
CA VAL A 372 7.72 7.36 6.85
C VAL A 372 7.93 6.54 5.57
N SER A 373 7.68 5.22 5.60
CA SER A 373 8.02 4.32 4.46
C SER A 373 9.45 4.56 3.98
N ALA A 374 10.36 4.66 4.94
CA ALA A 374 11.75 5.03 4.74
C ALA A 374 12.45 4.17 3.70
N LEU A 375 12.29 2.86 3.76
CA LEU A 375 12.98 1.91 2.91
C LEU A 375 12.52 2.03 1.45
N ARG A 376 11.20 2.09 1.23
CA ARG A 376 10.64 2.36 -0.10
C ARG A 376 11.07 3.73 -0.62
N THR A 377 11.04 4.75 0.23
CA THR A 377 11.45 6.11 -0.16
C THR A 377 12.93 6.15 -0.53
N ALA A 378 13.80 5.47 0.23
CA ALA A 378 15.22 5.37 -0.06
C ALA A 378 15.48 4.64 -1.38
N PHE A 379 14.75 3.54 -1.64
CA PHE A 379 14.79 2.83 -2.92
C PHE A 379 14.42 3.74 -4.10
N GLU A 380 13.32 4.49 -4.00
CA GLU A 380 12.89 5.44 -5.05
C GLU A 380 13.89 6.60 -5.24
N HIS A 381 14.65 6.96 -4.21
CA HIS A 381 15.73 7.95 -4.32
C HIS A 381 17.07 7.33 -4.73
N ASN A 382 17.06 6.07 -5.18
CA ASN A 382 18.24 5.35 -5.67
C ASN A 382 19.36 5.26 -4.62
N MET A 383 19.00 5.11 -3.35
CA MET A 383 19.97 4.81 -2.29
C MET A 383 20.36 3.34 -2.32
N LEU A 384 21.61 3.04 -2.00
CA LEU A 384 22.02 1.65 -1.76
C LEU A 384 21.55 1.24 -0.36
N LEU A 385 20.80 0.15 -0.28
CA LEU A 385 20.14 -0.30 0.94
C LEU A 385 20.95 -1.41 1.60
N PHE A 386 21.11 -1.29 2.92
CA PHE A 386 21.70 -2.31 3.77
C PHE A 386 20.76 -2.56 4.94
N ALA A 387 20.77 -3.77 5.48
CA ALA A 387 19.99 -4.09 6.67
C ALA A 387 20.66 -5.19 7.50
N PHE A 388 20.17 -5.38 8.72
CA PHE A 388 20.40 -6.61 9.45
C PHE A 388 19.20 -7.55 9.34
N SER A 389 19.45 -8.84 9.49
CA SER A 389 18.44 -9.90 9.39
C SER A 389 17.33 -9.77 10.45
N ASN A 390 17.61 -9.14 11.59
CA ASN A 390 16.67 -8.88 12.68
C ASN A 390 15.95 -7.51 12.58
N THR A 391 16.38 -6.61 11.69
CA THR A 391 15.79 -5.26 11.53
C THR A 391 15.15 -5.02 10.17
N VAL A 392 15.44 -5.83 9.15
CA VAL A 392 14.94 -5.62 7.78
C VAL A 392 13.40 -5.62 7.72
N HIS A 393 12.82 -4.51 7.28
CA HIS A 393 11.36 -4.33 7.20
C HIS A 393 10.78 -4.87 5.89
N HIS A 394 11.39 -4.54 4.74
CA HIS A 394 10.93 -4.97 3.42
C HIS A 394 12.05 -5.57 2.58
N LYS A 395 12.21 -6.90 2.67
CA LYS A 395 13.24 -7.64 1.91
C LYS A 395 13.13 -7.48 0.40
N SER A 396 11.95 -7.18 -0.13
CA SER A 396 11.73 -7.01 -1.58
C SER A 396 12.54 -5.89 -2.22
N TYR A 397 13.03 -4.91 -1.45
CA TYR A 397 13.82 -3.79 -1.99
C TYR A 397 15.32 -3.94 -1.79
N ILE A 398 15.76 -4.87 -0.93
CA ILE A 398 17.16 -5.04 -0.56
C ILE A 398 17.70 -6.29 -1.24
N ASN A 399 18.91 -6.21 -1.78
CA ASN A 399 19.59 -7.40 -2.26
C ASN A 399 19.97 -8.30 -1.06
N ASP A 400 19.70 -9.61 -1.12
CA ASP A 400 20.00 -10.55 -0.03
C ASP A 400 21.48 -10.51 0.40
N ALA A 401 22.41 -10.21 -0.52
CA ALA A 401 23.84 -10.06 -0.20
C ALA A 401 24.17 -8.83 0.67
N LEU A 402 23.22 -7.91 0.84
CA LEU A 402 23.33 -6.69 1.66
C LEU A 402 22.50 -6.77 2.94
N ILE A 403 21.97 -7.96 3.26
CA ILE A 403 21.32 -8.27 4.53
C ILE A 403 22.30 -9.11 5.36
N PHE A 404 22.79 -8.53 6.45
CA PHE A 404 23.83 -9.15 7.29
C PHE A 404 23.23 -9.71 8.58
N ASN A 405 23.89 -10.68 9.19
CA ASN A 405 23.62 -11.05 10.58
C ASN A 405 24.21 -9.96 11.50
N PRO A 406 23.50 -9.47 12.54
CA PRO A 406 24.06 -8.53 13.51
C PRO A 406 25.40 -8.97 14.11
N GLU A 407 25.57 -10.28 14.33
CA GLU A 407 26.83 -10.85 14.85
C GLU A 407 27.99 -10.68 13.86
N ASP A 408 27.69 -10.53 12.58
CA ASP A 408 28.63 -10.39 11.47
C ASP A 408 28.74 -8.93 10.96
N VAL A 409 28.53 -7.93 11.83
CA VAL A 409 28.64 -6.50 11.50
C VAL A 409 29.94 -6.12 10.77
N HIS A 410 31.02 -6.84 11.04
CA HIS A 410 32.31 -6.64 10.39
C HIS A 410 32.25 -6.85 8.86
N GLU A 411 31.38 -7.72 8.36
CA GLU A 411 31.16 -7.93 6.93
C GLU A 411 30.47 -6.71 6.30
N MET A 412 29.44 -6.15 6.96
CA MET A 412 28.81 -4.91 6.50
C MET A 412 29.80 -3.74 6.46
N ILE A 413 30.63 -3.61 7.52
CA ILE A 413 31.70 -2.61 7.58
C ILE A 413 32.68 -2.79 6.41
N ALA A 414 33.12 -4.02 6.15
CA ALA A 414 34.06 -4.31 5.06
C ALA A 414 33.46 -3.96 3.70
N THR A 415 32.18 -4.28 3.45
CA THR A 415 31.48 -3.90 2.22
C THR A 415 31.37 -2.38 2.08
N LEU A 416 30.98 -1.66 3.14
CA LEU A 416 30.90 -0.18 3.13
C LEU A 416 32.26 0.48 2.90
N GLN A 417 33.33 -0.05 3.49
CA GLN A 417 34.70 0.41 3.23
C GLN A 417 35.14 0.14 1.78
N HIS A 418 34.80 -1.04 1.25
CA HIS A 418 35.15 -1.41 -0.11
C HIS A 418 34.50 -0.47 -1.13
N ILE A 419 33.18 -0.27 -1.06
CA ILE A 419 32.44 0.60 -2.00
C ILE A 419 32.83 2.08 -1.88
N HIS A 420 33.33 2.52 -0.72
CA HIS A 420 33.87 3.87 -0.55
C HIS A 420 35.08 4.11 -1.47
N THR A 421 35.95 3.11 -1.56
CA THR A 421 37.17 3.16 -2.40
C THR A 421 36.94 2.70 -3.83
N ASN A 422 35.87 1.93 -4.07
CA ASN A 422 35.53 1.36 -5.37
C ASN A 422 34.09 1.73 -5.78
N LYS A 423 33.97 2.86 -6.50
CA LYS A 423 32.69 3.37 -6.99
C LYS A 423 32.00 2.46 -8.00
N GLU A 424 32.77 1.69 -8.78
CA GLU A 424 32.21 0.74 -9.74
C GLU A 424 31.45 -0.37 -9.01
N GLU A 425 31.97 -0.83 -7.88
CA GLU A 425 31.29 -1.83 -7.06
C GLU A 425 29.98 -1.30 -6.48
N MET A 426 29.94 -0.03 -6.05
CA MET A 426 28.69 0.58 -5.60
C MET A 426 27.62 0.58 -6.70
N ILE A 427 28.01 0.86 -7.95
CA ILE A 427 27.11 0.82 -9.11
C ILE A 427 26.64 -0.61 -9.38
N ASN A 428 27.53 -1.61 -9.28
CA ASN A 428 27.18 -3.02 -9.45
C ASN A 428 26.16 -3.47 -8.40
N LEU A 429 26.35 -3.09 -7.13
CA LEU A 429 25.42 -3.42 -6.06
C LEU A 429 24.06 -2.72 -6.22
N LEU A 430 24.03 -1.47 -6.70
CA LEU A 430 22.78 -0.78 -7.05
C LEU A 430 22.03 -1.51 -8.17
N ASN A 431 22.71 -1.95 -9.22
CA ASN A 431 22.10 -2.74 -10.30
C ASN A 431 21.58 -4.09 -9.80
N ALA A 432 22.33 -4.74 -8.90
CA ALA A 432 21.92 -5.98 -8.27
C ALA A 432 20.69 -5.81 -7.37
N GLN A 433 20.57 -4.68 -6.66
CA GLN A 433 19.40 -4.30 -5.87
C GLN A 433 18.15 -4.13 -6.75
N TYR A 434 18.27 -3.46 -7.91
CA TYR A 434 17.16 -3.36 -8.86
C TYR A 434 16.73 -4.74 -9.36
N THR A 435 17.69 -5.58 -9.72
CA THR A 435 17.42 -6.93 -10.22
C THR A 435 16.72 -7.80 -9.17
N SER A 436 17.09 -7.70 -7.89
CA SER A 436 16.44 -8.45 -6.80
C SER A 436 15.04 -7.93 -6.47
N SER A 437 14.75 -6.66 -6.78
CA SER A 437 13.44 -6.04 -6.54
C SER A 437 12.41 -6.27 -7.65
N ASP A 438 12.70 -7.20 -8.57
CA ASP A 438 11.90 -7.44 -9.77
C ASP A 438 11.66 -6.17 -10.60
N HIS A 439 12.61 -5.22 -10.58
CA HIS A 439 12.54 -4.00 -11.38
C HIS A 439 12.64 -4.34 -12.87
N GLN A 440 11.82 -3.68 -13.67
CA GLN A 440 11.81 -3.83 -15.11
C GLN A 440 11.88 -2.47 -15.82
N SER A 441 12.62 -2.41 -16.92
CA SER A 441 12.64 -1.25 -17.82
C SER A 441 11.28 -1.06 -18.48
N SER A 442 10.95 0.18 -18.86
CA SER A 442 9.71 0.47 -19.58
C SER A 442 9.62 -0.28 -20.91
N GLU A 443 10.75 -0.42 -21.62
CA GLU A 443 10.81 -1.15 -22.90
C GLU A 443 10.54 -2.64 -22.71
N ASP A 444 11.17 -3.28 -21.72
CA ASP A 444 10.96 -4.71 -21.47
C ASP A 444 9.53 -4.97 -20.95
N TYR A 445 9.02 -4.10 -20.07
CA TYR A 445 7.66 -4.21 -19.55
C TYR A 445 6.65 -4.09 -20.69
N HIS A 446 6.81 -3.11 -21.58
CA HIS A 446 5.95 -2.94 -22.76
C HIS A 446 5.99 -4.16 -23.68
N ARG A 447 7.19 -4.72 -23.92
CA ARG A 447 7.34 -5.94 -24.73
C ARG A 447 6.61 -7.14 -24.12
N ILE A 448 6.70 -7.34 -22.82
CA ILE A 448 5.96 -8.43 -22.14
C ILE A 448 4.45 -8.14 -22.19
N TRP A 449 4.06 -6.89 -21.98
CA TRP A 449 2.65 -6.49 -21.98
C TRP A 449 1.95 -6.69 -23.33
N GLU A 450 2.64 -6.54 -24.46
CA GLU A 450 2.05 -6.74 -25.79
C GLU A 450 2.05 -8.21 -26.26
N ASN A 451 2.84 -9.07 -25.60
CA ASN A 451 2.89 -10.53 -25.87
C ASN A 451 1.85 -11.31 -25.05
#